data_AF-A0A564NE46-F1
#
_entry.id   AF-A0A564NE46-F1
#
_cell.length_a   1.000
_cell.length_b   1.000
_cell.length_c   1.000
_cell.angle_alpha   90.00
_cell.angle_beta   90.00
_cell.angle_gamma   90.00
#
_symmetry.space_group_name_H-M   'P 1'
#
loop_
_entity.id
_entity.type
_entity.pdbx_description
1 polymer ?
#
loop_
_entity_poly.entity_id
_entity_poly.type
_entity_poly.pdbx_seq_one_letter_code
_entity_poly.pdbx_strand_id
1 'polypeptide(L)'
;MKKVVTVCPYCASGCKINLVVDNGKIVRAEAAQGKTNQGTLCLKGYYGWDFINDTQILTPRLKTPMIRRQRGGKLESVSWDEALDYVATRLSAIKEKYGPDAIQTTGSSRGTGNETNYVMQKFARAVIGTNNVDCCARV
;
A
#
# COMPACT_ATOMS: atom_id res chain seq x y z
N MET A 1 1.18 -18.31 -20.98
CA MET A 1 1.94 -18.38 -19.72
C MET A 1 3.25 -17.60 -19.77
N LYS A 2 3.49 -16.70 -18.82
CA LYS A 2 4.75 -15.93 -18.64
C LYS A 2 5.17 -15.89 -17.17
N LYS A 3 6.45 -15.63 -16.90
CA LYS A 3 6.97 -15.42 -15.54
C LYS A 3 7.26 -13.94 -15.32
N VAL A 4 6.81 -13.40 -14.19
CA VAL A 4 7.06 -12.01 -13.78
C VAL A 4 7.87 -12.02 -12.51
N VAL A 5 9.06 -11.43 -12.55
CA VAL A 5 9.96 -11.34 -11.39
C VAL A 5 9.42 -10.30 -10.41
N THR A 6 9.37 -10.65 -9.13
CA THR A 6 9.04 -9.74 -8.03
C THR A 6 9.85 -10.03 -6.77
N VAL A 7 9.66 -9.25 -5.72
CA VAL A 7 10.22 -9.46 -4.38
C VAL A 7 9.09 -9.83 -3.41
N CYS A 8 9.35 -10.78 -2.51
CA CYS A 8 8.41 -11.25 -1.50
C CYS A 8 7.88 -10.09 -0.61
N PRO A 9 6.55 -9.93 -0.42
CA PRO A 9 5.96 -8.80 0.31
C PRO A 9 5.84 -9.03 1.83
N TYR A 10 6.56 -10.01 2.38
CA TYR A 10 6.42 -10.47 3.77
C TYR A 10 7.52 -9.92 4.67
N CYS A 11 8.60 -10.68 4.88
CA CYS A 11 9.72 -10.29 5.74
C CYS A 11 10.88 -9.67 4.94
N ALA A 12 11.85 -9.09 5.65
CA ALA A 12 12.98 -8.37 5.07
C ALA A 12 14.04 -9.25 4.37
N SER A 13 13.86 -10.58 4.33
CA SER A 13 14.80 -11.49 3.65
C SER A 13 14.95 -11.17 2.14
N GLY A 14 13.99 -10.46 1.55
CA GLY A 14 14.13 -9.93 0.19
C GLY A 14 14.13 -11.00 -0.91
N CYS A 15 13.50 -12.15 -0.67
CA CYS A 15 13.50 -13.27 -1.61
C CYS A 15 12.91 -12.87 -2.97
N LYS A 16 13.59 -13.24 -4.06
CA LYS A 16 13.07 -13.08 -5.42
C LYS A 16 12.11 -14.22 -5.76
N ILE A 17 10.98 -13.85 -6.38
CA ILE A 17 9.90 -14.76 -6.77
C ILE A 17 9.64 -14.59 -8.26
N ASN A 18 9.44 -15.71 -8.97
CA ASN A 18 8.77 -15.70 -10.27
C ASN A 18 7.28 -15.99 -10.04
N LEU A 19 6.44 -14.98 -10.25
CA LEU A 19 5.00 -15.21 -10.34
C LEU A 19 4.69 -15.71 -11.74
N VAL A 20 4.11 -16.92 -11.82
CA VAL A 20 3.66 -17.48 -13.08
C VAL A 20 2.28 -16.90 -13.37
N VAL A 21 2.16 -16.24 -14.51
CA VAL A 21 0.95 -15.55 -14.94
C VAL A 21 0.42 -16.20 -16.21
N ASP A 22 -0.86 -16.53 -16.19
CA ASP A 22 -1.57 -17.07 -17.34
C ASP A 22 -2.95 -16.42 -17.46
N ASN A 23 -3.33 -16.05 -18.69
CA ASN A 23 -4.59 -15.34 -18.99
C ASN A 23 -4.91 -14.18 -18.03
N GLY A 24 -3.89 -13.36 -17.75
CA GLY A 24 -4.01 -12.17 -16.89
C GLY A 24 -4.11 -12.46 -15.38
N LYS A 25 -4.01 -13.72 -14.95
CA LYS A 25 -4.10 -14.12 -13.54
C LYS A 25 -2.81 -14.79 -13.06
N ILE A 26 -2.45 -14.58 -11.80
CA ILE A 26 -1.36 -15.35 -11.17
C ILE A 26 -1.89 -16.75 -10.90
N VAL A 27 -1.14 -17.76 -11.36
CA VAL A 27 -1.52 -19.18 -11.18
C VAL A 27 -0.68 -19.90 -10.12
N ARG A 28 0.57 -19.47 -9.92
CA ARG A 28 1.45 -19.94 -8.83
C ARG A 28 2.64 -19.02 -8.63
N ALA A 29 3.30 -19.15 -7.49
CA ALA A 29 4.61 -18.58 -7.21
C ALA A 29 5.69 -19.68 -7.22
N GLU A 30 6.88 -19.35 -7.71
CA GLU A 30 8.07 -20.19 -7.55
C GLU A 30 9.28 -19.33 -7.20
N ALA A 31 10.28 -19.94 -6.57
CA ALA A 31 11.49 -19.24 -6.21
C ALA A 31 12.28 -18.83 -7.46
N ALA A 32 12.72 -17.58 -7.50
CA ALA A 32 13.70 -17.13 -8.47
C ALA A 32 15.12 -17.18 -7.87
N GLN A 33 16.14 -17.06 -8.72
CA GLN A 33 17.55 -17.02 -8.33
C GLN A 33 17.94 -15.63 -7.79
N GLY A 34 17.32 -15.23 -6.67
CA GLY A 34 17.66 -14.00 -5.97
C GLY A 34 18.93 -14.13 -5.15
N LYS A 35 19.59 -13.00 -4.87
CA LYS A 35 20.85 -12.97 -4.12
C LYS A 35 20.74 -13.61 -2.73
N THR A 36 19.64 -13.33 -2.03
CA THR A 36 19.43 -13.80 -0.65
C THR A 36 18.85 -15.21 -0.58
N ASN A 37 18.01 -15.60 -1.54
CA ASN A 37 17.24 -16.83 -1.46
C ASN A 37 17.65 -17.93 -2.44
N GLN A 38 18.40 -17.62 -3.51
CA GLN A 38 19.06 -18.58 -4.39
C GLN A 38 18.19 -19.78 -4.81
N GLY A 39 16.93 -19.51 -5.23
CA GLY A 39 16.01 -20.57 -5.64
C GLY A 39 15.21 -21.23 -4.51
N THR A 40 15.18 -20.66 -3.30
CA THR A 40 14.35 -21.13 -2.18
C THR A 40 13.30 -20.12 -1.73
N LEU A 41 12.16 -20.59 -1.20
CA LEU A 41 11.13 -19.78 -0.55
C LEU A 41 10.59 -20.51 0.67
N CYS A 42 10.17 -19.77 1.69
CA CYS A 42 9.39 -20.32 2.79
C CYS A 42 7.89 -20.39 2.44
N LEU A 43 7.09 -20.96 3.33
CA LEU A 43 5.64 -21.15 3.16
C LEU A 43 4.91 -19.86 2.72
N LYS A 44 5.25 -18.73 3.36
CA LYS A 44 4.64 -17.42 3.05
C LYS A 44 4.93 -16.97 1.62
N GLY A 45 6.18 -17.10 1.16
CA GLY A 45 6.56 -16.71 -0.20
C GLY A 45 5.96 -17.62 -1.28
N TYR A 46 5.75 -18.89 -0.97
CA TYR A 46 5.23 -19.88 -1.91
C TYR A 46 3.70 -19.84 -2.05
N TYR A 47 2.97 -19.70 -0.94
CA TYR A 47 1.49 -19.76 -0.93
C TYR A 47 0.81 -18.40 -0.74
N GLY A 48 1.48 -17.41 -0.16
CA GLY A 48 0.90 -16.16 0.29
C GLY A 48 0.71 -15.09 -0.79
N TRP A 49 0.36 -15.45 -2.02
CA TRP A 49 0.14 -14.51 -3.12
C TRP A 49 -1.35 -14.38 -3.49
N ASP A 50 -2.18 -15.30 -3.03
CA ASP A 50 -3.58 -15.47 -3.46
C ASP A 50 -4.51 -14.35 -2.96
N PHE A 51 -4.14 -13.62 -1.90
CA PHE A 51 -4.88 -12.46 -1.38
C PHE A 51 -5.12 -11.36 -2.43
N ILE A 52 -4.32 -11.37 -3.51
CA ILE A 52 -4.49 -10.48 -4.66
C ILE A 52 -5.87 -10.70 -5.32
N ASN A 53 -6.38 -11.93 -5.28
CA ASN A 53 -7.59 -12.37 -5.97
C ASN A 53 -8.89 -12.14 -5.17
N ASP A 54 -8.86 -11.32 -4.11
CA ASP A 54 -10.04 -11.02 -3.28
C ASP A 54 -10.72 -12.28 -2.74
N THR A 55 -9.97 -13.14 -2.06
CA THR A 55 -10.46 -14.45 -1.58
C THR A 55 -11.59 -14.34 -0.56
N GLN A 56 -11.74 -13.18 0.10
CA GLN A 56 -12.74 -12.91 1.13
C GLN A 56 -12.75 -13.89 2.32
N ILE A 57 -11.68 -14.70 2.48
CA ILE A 57 -11.53 -15.64 3.60
C ILE A 57 -11.54 -14.90 4.94
N LEU A 58 -10.92 -13.71 4.99
CA LEU A 58 -10.88 -12.88 6.19
C LEU A 58 -11.55 -11.51 5.98
N THR A 59 -11.19 -10.82 4.88
CA THR A 59 -11.70 -9.48 4.61
C THR A 59 -11.74 -9.23 3.10
N PRO A 60 -12.77 -8.53 2.59
CA PRO A 60 -12.82 -8.14 1.19
C PRO A 60 -11.77 -7.09 0.86
N ARG A 61 -11.24 -7.14 -0.36
CA ARG A 61 -10.38 -6.08 -0.90
C ARG A 61 -11.18 -4.79 -1.09
N LEU A 62 -10.55 -3.65 -0.82
CA LEU A 62 -11.13 -2.34 -1.11
C LEU A 62 -11.27 -2.15 -2.62
N LYS A 63 -12.48 -1.82 -3.09
CA LYS A 63 -12.83 -1.68 -4.53
C LYS A 63 -13.19 -0.25 -4.93
N THR A 64 -13.65 0.57 -3.98
CA THR A 64 -14.06 1.95 -4.23
C THR A 64 -13.52 2.87 -3.13
N PRO A 65 -13.24 4.15 -3.44
CA PRO A 65 -13.12 5.19 -2.42
C PRO A 65 -14.38 5.26 -1.57
N MET A 66 -14.24 5.68 -0.31
CA MET A 66 -15.39 5.81 0.59
C MET A 66 -15.24 7.00 1.54
N ILE A 67 -16.36 7.64 1.88
CA ILE A 67 -16.42 8.74 2.86
C ILE A 67 -17.42 8.37 3.96
N ARG A 68 -17.09 8.75 5.21
CA ARG A 68 -18.02 8.73 6.33
C ARG A 68 -18.37 10.17 6.68
N ARG A 69 -19.54 10.65 6.24
CA ARG A 69 -19.92 12.08 6.38
C ARG A 69 -20.25 12.49 7.82
N GLN A 70 -20.78 11.57 8.61
CA GLN A 70 -21.14 11.80 10.01
C GLN A 70 -20.41 10.83 10.91
N ARG A 71 -19.86 11.32 12.04
CA ARG A 71 -19.26 10.47 13.06
C ARG A 71 -20.33 9.49 13.60
N GLY A 72 -20.02 8.20 13.60
CA GLY A 72 -20.97 7.13 13.94
C GLY A 72 -21.89 6.69 12.78
N GLY A 73 -21.90 7.41 11.66
CA GLY A 73 -22.63 7.03 10.44
C GLY A 73 -21.92 5.93 9.65
N LYS A 74 -22.48 5.52 8.51
CA LYS A 74 -21.90 4.48 7.63
C LYS A 74 -20.76 5.01 6.77
N LEU A 75 -19.90 4.09 6.32
CA LEU A 75 -18.89 4.36 5.31
C LEU A 75 -19.52 4.08 3.95
N GLU A 76 -19.59 5.07 3.07
CA GLU A 76 -20.32 4.99 1.80
C GLU A 76 -19.38 5.16 0.62
N SER A 77 -19.58 4.35 -0.43
CA SER A 77 -18.81 4.42 -1.67
C SER A 77 -19.03 5.75 -2.39
N VAL A 78 -17.94 6.37 -2.84
CA VAL A 78 -17.95 7.63 -3.60
C VAL A 78 -17.02 7.54 -4.81
N SER A 79 -17.08 8.52 -5.71
CA SER A 79 -16.15 8.62 -6.84
C SER A 79 -14.74 9.02 -6.39
N TRP A 80 -13.75 8.84 -7.27
CA TRP A 80 -12.40 9.33 -7.03
C TRP A 80 -12.34 10.85 -6.91
N ASP A 81 -13.07 11.57 -7.78
CA ASP A 81 -13.08 13.04 -7.77
C ASP A 81 -13.61 13.56 -6.43
N GLU A 82 -14.71 12.98 -5.93
CA GLU A 82 -15.26 13.38 -4.63
C GLU A 82 -14.29 13.07 -3.49
N ALA A 83 -13.68 11.88 -3.48
CA ALA A 83 -12.76 11.49 -2.42
C ALA A 83 -11.50 12.37 -2.38
N LEU A 84 -10.90 12.65 -3.55
CA LEU A 84 -9.68 13.44 -3.66
C LEU A 84 -9.95 14.92 -3.34
N ASP A 85 -11.04 15.50 -3.86
CA ASP A 85 -11.45 16.87 -3.53
C ASP A 85 -11.77 17.03 -2.03
N TYR A 86 -12.47 16.06 -1.45
CA TYR A 86 -12.78 16.07 -0.03
C TYR A 86 -11.51 16.08 0.83
N VAL A 87 -10.53 15.22 0.51
CA VAL A 87 -9.25 15.16 1.23
C VAL A 87 -8.46 16.46 1.04
N ALA A 88 -8.31 16.96 -0.19
CA ALA A 88 -7.58 18.18 -0.47
C ALA A 88 -8.18 19.40 0.25
N THR A 89 -9.50 19.54 0.21
CA THR A 89 -10.24 20.61 0.88
C THR A 89 -10.07 20.53 2.40
N ARG A 90 -10.19 19.33 3.01
CA ARG A 90 -10.06 19.17 4.46
C ARG A 90 -8.63 19.39 4.95
N LEU A 91 -7.63 18.84 4.26
CA LEU A 91 -6.23 19.05 4.63
C LEU A 91 -5.83 20.52 4.51
N SER A 92 -6.25 21.21 3.45
CA SER A 92 -5.98 22.65 3.27
C SER A 92 -6.65 23.47 4.38
N ALA A 93 -7.93 23.21 4.68
CA ALA A 93 -8.64 23.92 5.75
C ALA A 93 -8.00 23.71 7.14
N ILE A 94 -7.51 22.49 7.44
CA ILE A 94 -6.79 22.20 8.69
C ILE A 94 -5.46 22.94 8.72
N LYS A 95 -4.70 22.91 7.61
CA LYS A 95 -3.42 23.60 7.49
C LYS A 95 -3.56 25.11 7.70
N GLU A 96 -4.52 25.76 7.04
CA GLU A 96 -4.74 27.21 7.19
C GLU A 96 -5.20 27.59 8.59
N LYS A 97 -6.01 26.74 9.23
CA LYS A 97 -6.59 27.03 10.56
C LYS A 97 -5.63 26.74 11.72
N TYR A 98 -4.83 25.68 11.62
CA TYR A 98 -4.05 25.15 12.75
C TYR A 98 -2.55 25.04 12.46
N GLY A 99 -2.11 25.43 11.27
CA GLY A 99 -0.73 25.27 10.80
C GLY A 99 -0.46 23.87 10.22
N PRO A 100 0.66 23.73 9.48
CA PRO A 100 0.99 22.48 8.79
C PRO A 100 1.28 21.31 9.74
N ASP A 101 1.83 21.59 10.92
CA ASP A 101 2.16 20.56 11.92
C ASP A 101 0.93 19.98 12.65
N ALA A 102 -0.28 20.46 12.35
CA ALA A 102 -1.52 19.83 12.79
C ALA A 102 -1.88 18.55 11.99
N ILE A 103 -1.14 18.26 10.91
CA ILE A 103 -1.37 17.12 10.03
C ILE A 103 -0.24 16.10 10.23
N GLN A 104 -0.61 14.83 10.43
CA GLN A 104 0.32 13.71 10.45
C GLN A 104 0.12 12.84 9.21
N THR A 105 1.22 12.43 8.59
CA THR A 105 1.22 11.46 7.49
C THR A 105 1.99 10.21 7.89
N THR A 106 1.75 9.09 7.19
CA THR A 106 2.52 7.87 7.40
C THR A 106 3.01 7.27 6.09
N GLY A 107 4.24 6.75 6.12
CA GLY A 107 4.73 5.81 5.13
C GLY A 107 4.22 4.39 5.38
N SER A 108 4.61 3.45 4.52
CA SER A 108 4.25 2.04 4.65
C SER A 108 5.42 1.13 4.27
N SER A 109 5.79 0.23 5.18
CA SER A 109 6.90 -0.72 5.02
C SER A 109 6.48 -2.03 4.33
N ARG A 110 5.38 -2.01 3.58
CA ARG A 110 4.80 -3.19 2.89
C ARG A 110 4.92 -3.04 1.38
N GLY A 111 3.99 -3.62 0.62
CA GLY A 111 4.07 -3.77 -0.84
C GLY A 111 3.97 -2.47 -1.66
N THR A 112 4.09 -1.29 -1.06
CA THR A 112 3.95 0.00 -1.77
C THR A 112 5.24 0.47 -2.45
N GLY A 113 6.38 -0.11 -2.09
CA GLY A 113 7.69 0.27 -2.63
C GLY A 113 8.32 1.50 -1.96
N ASN A 114 9.57 1.78 -2.32
CA ASN A 114 10.33 2.92 -1.78
C ASN A 114 9.83 4.24 -2.36
N GLU A 115 9.44 4.21 -3.63
CA GLU A 115 9.00 5.33 -4.43
C GLU A 115 7.78 6.00 -3.81
N THR A 116 6.79 5.21 -3.37
CA THR A 116 5.58 5.76 -2.73
C THR A 116 5.91 6.40 -1.38
N ASN A 117 6.82 5.83 -0.61
CA ASN A 117 7.28 6.43 0.64
C ASN A 117 8.02 7.76 0.38
N TYR A 118 8.82 7.82 -0.68
CA TYR A 118 9.44 9.07 -1.13
C TYR A 118 8.40 10.11 -1.54
N VAL A 119 7.35 9.71 -2.28
CA VAL A 119 6.26 10.63 -2.64
C VAL A 119 5.52 11.13 -1.40
N MET A 120 5.23 10.26 -0.44
CA MET A 120 4.52 10.63 0.79
C MET A 120 5.31 11.66 1.62
N GLN A 121 6.61 11.44 1.84
CA GLN A 121 7.42 12.41 2.58
C GLN A 121 7.58 13.73 1.81
N LYS A 122 7.60 13.67 0.47
CA LYS A 122 7.66 14.88 -0.38
C LYS A 122 6.36 15.66 -0.27
N PHE A 123 5.21 14.99 -0.27
CA PHE A 123 3.91 15.61 -0.05
C PHE A 123 3.84 16.28 1.33
N ALA A 124 4.25 15.58 2.39
CA ALA A 124 4.28 16.15 3.74
C ALA A 124 5.15 17.41 3.81
N ARG A 125 6.37 17.38 3.26
CA ARG A 125 7.32 18.49 3.39
C ARG A 125 7.09 19.63 2.42
N ALA A 126 6.84 19.33 1.14
CA ALA A 126 6.76 20.35 0.10
C ALA A 126 5.35 20.88 -0.14
N VAL A 127 4.30 20.08 0.14
CA VAL A 127 2.91 20.49 -0.09
C VAL A 127 2.25 20.91 1.22
N ILE A 128 2.29 20.04 2.24
CA ILE A 128 1.74 20.38 3.54
C ILE A 128 2.64 21.41 4.24
N GLY A 129 3.96 21.21 4.23
CA GLY A 129 4.92 22.09 4.92
C GLY A 129 5.30 21.59 6.30
N THR A 130 5.23 20.27 6.54
CA THR A 130 5.52 19.64 7.83
C THR A 130 6.54 18.52 7.69
N ASN A 131 7.25 18.23 8.79
CA ASN A 131 8.09 17.04 8.95
C ASN A 131 7.34 15.86 9.60
N ASN A 132 6.04 15.99 9.85
CA ASN A 132 5.19 14.95 10.42
C ASN A 132 4.94 13.81 9.42
N VAL A 133 5.95 12.99 9.20
CA VAL A 133 5.92 11.78 8.39
C VAL A 133 6.69 10.68 9.11
N ASP A 134 6.02 9.55 9.31
CA ASP A 134 6.58 8.43 10.07
C ASP A 134 6.13 7.05 9.51
N CYS A 135 6.76 5.94 9.90
CA CYS A 135 6.32 4.58 9.57
C CYS A 135 6.32 3.69 10.82
N CYS A 136 5.59 2.57 10.77
CA CYS A 136 5.44 1.68 11.92
C CYS A 136 6.74 0.98 12.37
N ALA A 137 7.71 0.80 11.46
CA ALA A 137 8.90 -0.01 11.67
C ALA A 137 10.14 0.85 12.02
N ARG A 138 10.01 1.72 13.03
CA ARG A 138 11.10 2.58 13.53
C ARG A 138 11.75 2.08 14.82
N VAL A 139 11.41 0.88 15.28
CA VAL A 139 11.96 0.20 16.47
C VAL A 139 12.61 -1.11 16.08
#